data_AF-A0A6G4AD05-F1
#
_entry.id   AF-A0A6G4AD05-F1
#
_cell.length_a   1.000
_cell.length_b   1.000
_cell.length_c   1.000
_cell.angle_alpha   90.00
_cell.angle_beta   90.00
_cell.angle_gamma   90.00
#
_symmetry.space_group_name_H-M   'P 1'
#
loop_
_entity.id
_entity.type
_entity.pdbx_description
1 polymer ?
#
loop_
_entity_poly.entity_id
_entity_poly.type
_entity_poly.pdbx_seq_one_letter_code
_entity_poly.pdbx_strand_id
1 'polypeptide(L)'
;MEFLAPAPAAQVSNDSYAALDFSQATVVDWVPKRDMGKAAEARETYRMLEGTHTLTGPRKSDPALTMRRFLVHSTANAAGQQAARDRRLARAAEDLDKLTAAAGGRHYKTR
;
A
#
# COMPACT_ATOMS: atom_id res chain seq x y z
N MET A 1 -4.69 -29.93 5.90
CA MET A 1 -5.00 -28.49 5.74
C MET A 1 -3.87 -27.90 4.93
N GLU A 2 -4.14 -27.40 3.73
CA GLU A 2 -3.11 -26.84 2.85
C GLU A 2 -2.87 -25.39 3.24
N PHE A 3 -1.64 -25.08 3.67
CA PHE A 3 -1.25 -23.72 4.02
C PHE A 3 -0.91 -22.96 2.74
N LEU A 4 -1.71 -21.97 2.40
CA LEU A 4 -1.43 -21.05 1.30
C LEU A 4 -0.82 -19.79 1.88
N ALA A 5 0.40 -19.47 1.45
CA ALA A 5 1.08 -18.27 1.89
C ALA A 5 0.29 -17.02 1.46
N PRO A 6 0.31 -15.93 2.26
CA PRO A 6 -0.26 -14.66 1.84
C PRO A 6 0.36 -14.20 0.53
N ALA A 7 -0.48 -13.74 -0.40
CA ALA A 7 0.02 -13.16 -1.65
C ALA A 7 0.88 -11.92 -1.33
N PRO A 8 2.10 -11.80 -1.90
CA PRO A 8 2.90 -10.59 -1.77
C PRO A 8 2.09 -9.38 -2.26
N ALA A 9 2.20 -8.24 -1.57
CA ALA A 9 1.49 -7.02 -1.97
C ALA A 9 1.78 -6.61 -3.42
N ALA A 10 3.00 -6.90 -3.91
CA ALA A 10 3.43 -6.66 -5.29
C ALA A 10 2.66 -7.47 -6.35
N GLN A 11 1.95 -8.53 -5.95
CA GLN A 11 1.12 -9.35 -6.84
C GLN A 11 -0.36 -8.92 -6.85
N VAL A 12 -0.74 -7.96 -5.99
CA VAL A 12 -2.10 -7.43 -5.92
C VAL A 12 -2.15 -6.11 -6.70
N SER A 13 -3.11 -5.97 -7.61
CA SER A 13 -3.24 -4.75 -8.42
C SER A 13 -3.56 -3.53 -7.55
N ASN A 14 -3.06 -2.36 -7.97
CA ASN A 14 -3.40 -1.10 -7.31
C ASN A 14 -4.90 -0.81 -7.33
N ASP A 15 -5.61 -1.20 -8.40
CA ASP A 15 -7.06 -1.06 -8.50
C ASP A 15 -7.79 -1.83 -7.40
N SER A 16 -7.27 -3.00 -7.00
CA SER A 16 -7.83 -3.77 -5.88
C SER A 16 -7.72 -3.01 -4.56
N TYR A 17 -6.65 -2.22 -4.38
CA TYR A 17 -6.49 -1.37 -3.19
C TYR A 17 -7.30 -0.06 -3.30
N ALA A 18 -7.43 0.50 -4.50
CA ALA A 18 -8.18 1.73 -4.75
C ALA A 18 -9.69 1.56 -4.57
N ALA A 19 -10.22 0.36 -4.85
CA ALA A 19 -11.62 0.03 -4.66
C ALA A 19 -12.00 -0.27 -3.20
N LEU A 20 -11.06 -0.16 -2.25
CA LEU A 20 -11.33 -0.47 -0.84
C LEU A 20 -12.07 0.67 -0.16
N ASP A 21 -13.25 0.35 0.36
CA ASP A 21 -14.03 1.25 1.19
C ASP A 21 -13.65 1.09 2.67
N PHE A 22 -13.02 2.13 3.21
CA PHE A 22 -12.65 2.19 4.63
C PHE A 22 -13.86 2.19 5.58
N SER A 23 -15.03 2.62 5.12
CA SER A 23 -16.26 2.62 5.93
C SER A 23 -16.76 1.20 6.22
N GLN A 24 -16.43 0.25 5.35
CA GLN A 24 -16.78 -1.16 5.49
C GLN A 24 -15.73 -1.93 6.33
N ALA A 25 -14.60 -1.30 6.66
CA ALA A 25 -13.52 -1.96 7.38
C ALA A 25 -13.73 -1.91 8.89
N THR A 26 -13.56 -3.05 9.54
CA THR A 26 -13.69 -3.18 11.00
C THR A 26 -12.38 -2.77 11.67
N VAL A 27 -12.46 -1.94 12.71
CA VAL A 27 -11.31 -1.64 13.57
C VAL A 27 -10.99 -2.87 14.42
N VAL A 28 -9.73 -3.31 14.38
CA VAL A 28 -9.28 -4.50 15.11
C VAL A 28 -8.75 -4.08 16.48
N ASP A 29 -9.20 -4.76 17.53
CA ASP A 29 -8.66 -4.62 18.88
C ASP A 29 -7.35 -5.40 19.02
N TRP A 30 -6.35 -4.96 18.25
CA TRP A 30 -5.01 -5.51 18.30
C TRP A 30 -4.01 -4.38 18.52
N VAL A 31 -3.18 -4.53 19.55
CA VAL A 31 -2.14 -3.57 19.91
C VAL A 31 -0.78 -4.21 19.64
N PRO A 32 0.06 -3.65 18.75
CA PRO A 32 1.40 -4.16 18.55
C PRO A 32 2.22 -4.00 19.83
N LYS A 33 3.14 -4.93 20.11
CA LYS A 33 3.96 -4.93 21.34
C LYS A 33 4.68 -3.60 21.60
N ARG A 34 5.13 -2.91 20.54
CA ARG A 34 5.78 -1.58 20.60
C ARG A 34 4.86 -0.46 21.12
N ASP A 35 3.55 -0.66 21.09
CA ASP A 35 2.52 0.32 21.46
C ASP A 35 1.82 0.01 22.78
N MET A 36 2.14 -1.11 23.42
CA MET A 36 1.51 -1.57 24.68
C MET A 36 1.52 -0.53 25.81
N GLY A 37 2.56 0.32 25.88
CA GLY A 37 2.71 1.37 26.88
C GLY A 37 2.17 2.74 26.47
N LYS A 38 1.67 2.90 25.24
CA LYS A 38 1.18 4.19 24.75
C LYS A 38 -0.26 4.45 25.19
N ALA A 39 -0.62 5.72 25.37
CA ALA A 39 -2.01 6.16 25.46
C ALA A 39 -2.78 5.75 24.20
N ALA A 40 -4.08 5.47 24.32
CA ALA A 40 -4.88 4.89 23.24
C ALA A 40 -4.86 5.73 21.95
N GLU A 41 -4.85 7.05 22.10
CA GLU A 41 -4.82 8.03 21.01
C GLU A 41 -3.48 8.06 20.26
N ALA A 42 -2.41 7.62 20.92
CA ALA A 42 -1.07 7.54 20.35
C ALA A 42 -0.73 6.15 19.77
N ARG A 43 -1.66 5.19 19.88
CA ARG A 43 -1.49 3.84 19.33
C ARG A 43 -1.81 3.82 17.85
N GLU A 44 -1.11 2.95 17.16
CA GLU A 44 -1.47 2.59 15.80
C GLU A 44 -2.85 1.89 15.76
N THR A 45 -3.74 2.38 14.90
CA THR A 45 -5.01 1.71 14.60
C THR A 45 -4.88 0.80 13.40
N TYR A 46 -5.39 -0.43 13.54
CA TYR A 46 -5.53 -1.41 12.47
C TYR A 46 -6.98 -1.53 12.04
N ARG A 47 -7.21 -1.55 10.73
CA ARG A 47 -8.52 -1.79 10.13
C ARG A 47 -8.43 -3.02 9.22
N MET A 48 -9.48 -3.81 9.21
CA MET A 48 -9.54 -5.07 8.48
C MET A 48 -10.79 -5.09 7.61
N LEU A 49 -10.60 -5.38 6.33
CA LEU A 49 -11.69 -5.70 5.41
C LEU A 49 -11.58 -7.18 5.05
N GLU A 50 -12.64 -7.94 5.32
CA GLU A 50 -12.78 -9.31 4.86
C GLU A 50 -13.46 -9.34 3.49
N GLY A 51 -12.97 -10.21 2.61
CA GLY A 51 -13.61 -10.52 1.35
C GLY A 51 -13.21 -11.90 0.86
N THR A 52 -13.48 -12.15 -0.41
CA THR A 52 -13.10 -13.41 -1.07
C THR A 52 -12.18 -13.16 -2.26
N HIS A 53 -11.35 -14.13 -2.59
CA HIS A 53 -10.52 -14.13 -3.78
C HIS A 53 -10.54 -15.51 -4.43
N THR A 54 -10.69 -15.56 -5.74
CA THR A 54 -10.65 -16.82 -6.49
C THR A 54 -9.27 -17.00 -7.09
N LEU A 55 -8.57 -18.05 -6.68
CA LEU A 55 -7.33 -18.47 -7.30
C LEU A 55 -7.62 -19.52 -8.36
N THR A 56 -7.09 -19.30 -9.55
CA THR A 56 -7.05 -20.29 -10.63
C THR A 56 -5.72 -21.02 -10.59
N GLY A 57 -5.73 -22.34 -10.74
CA GLY A 57 -4.52 -23.13 -10.86
C GLY A 57 -3.74 -22.82 -12.14
N PRO A 58 -2.47 -23.29 -12.23
CA PRO A 58 -1.60 -23.04 -13.37
C PRO A 58 -2.12 -23.65 -14.69
N ARG A 59 -2.95 -24.71 -14.62
CA ARG A 59 -3.58 -25.32 -15.80
C ARG A 59 -5.04 -24.93 -15.86
N LYS A 60 -5.57 -24.82 -17.09
CA LYS A 60 -7.00 -24.55 -17.33
C LYS A 60 -7.92 -25.62 -16.73
N SER A 61 -7.45 -26.85 -16.59
CA SER A 61 -8.19 -27.96 -15.99
C SER A 61 -8.27 -27.91 -14.47
N ASP A 62 -7.43 -27.10 -13.84
CA ASP A 62 -7.34 -27.07 -12.39
C ASP A 62 -8.59 -26.39 -11.81
N PRO A 63 -9.18 -26.94 -10.73
CA PRO A 63 -10.35 -26.33 -10.12
C PRO A 63 -10.02 -24.95 -9.56
N ALA A 64 -10.94 -24.00 -9.72
CA ALA A 64 -10.82 -22.69 -9.09
C ALA A 64 -11.04 -22.83 -7.58
N LEU A 65 -10.17 -22.20 -6.78
CA LEU A 65 -10.25 -22.20 -5.33
C LEU A 65 -10.76 -20.85 -4.84
N THR A 66 -11.90 -20.83 -4.16
CA THR A 66 -12.40 -19.62 -3.49
C THR A 66 -11.80 -19.55 -2.08
N MET A 67 -11.03 -18.50 -1.85
CA MET A 67 -10.36 -18.25 -0.59
C MET A 67 -10.95 -17.04 0.13
N ARG A 68 -10.87 -17.06 1.46
CA ARG A 68 -11.06 -15.86 2.29
C ARG A 68 -9.83 -14.97 2.16
N ARG A 69 -10.05 -13.68 1.95
CA ARG A 69 -9.03 -12.65 1.82
C ARG A 69 -9.23 -11.63 2.94
N PHE A 70 -8.14 -11.28 3.60
CA PHE A 70 -8.13 -10.23 4.60
C PHE A 70 -7.19 -9.11 4.17
N LEU A 71 -7.73 -7.91 4.06
CA LEU A 71 -6.96 -6.72 3.73
C LEU A 71 -6.82 -5.89 4.98
N VAL A 72 -5.57 -5.66 5.39
CA VAL A 72 -5.25 -4.99 6.64
C VAL A 72 -4.63 -3.64 6.33
N HIS A 73 -5.24 -2.58 6.86
CA HIS A 73 -4.71 -1.24 6.83
C HIS A 73 -4.10 -0.88 8.19
N SER A 74 -2.88 -0.33 8.13
CA SER A 74 -2.13 0.17 9.29
C SER A 74 -1.94 1.68 9.14
N THR A 75 -2.32 2.43 10.17
CA THR A 75 -2.15 3.90 10.19
C THR A 75 -0.68 4.31 10.17
N ALA A 76 0.21 3.57 10.83
CA ALA A 76 1.64 3.87 10.81
C ALA A 76 2.28 3.60 9.45
N ASN A 77 1.93 2.48 8.80
CA ASN A 77 2.41 2.19 7.45
C ASN A 77 1.89 3.22 6.44
N ALA A 78 0.62 3.62 6.55
CA ALA A 78 0.04 4.67 5.72
C ALA A 78 0.81 6.00 5.86
N ALA A 79 1.10 6.42 7.10
CA ALA A 79 1.92 7.61 7.35
C ALA A 79 3.34 7.48 6.77
N GLY A 80 3.97 6.31 6.91
CA GLY A 80 5.28 6.03 6.33
C GLY A 80 5.29 6.10 4.80
N GLN A 81 4.26 5.55 4.14
CA GLN A 81 4.11 5.61 2.67
C GLN A 81 3.86 7.05 2.19
N GLN A 82 3.05 7.82 2.92
CA GLN A 82 2.83 9.23 2.62
C GLN A 82 4.14 10.01 2.70
N ALA A 83 4.89 9.88 3.79
CA ALA A 83 6.18 10.55 3.95
C ALA A 83 7.20 10.15 2.86
N ALA A 84 7.22 8.87 2.46
CA ALA A 84 8.06 8.41 1.36
C ALA A 84 7.65 9.02 0.01
N ARG A 85 6.35 9.15 -0.24
CA ARG A 85 5.81 9.83 -1.43
C ARG A 85 6.19 11.31 -1.43
N ASP A 86 6.01 12.00 -0.31
CA ASP A 86 6.32 13.43 -0.18
C ASP A 86 7.80 13.69 -0.49
N ARG A 87 8.70 12.84 0.03
CA ARG A 87 10.15 12.91 -0.29
C ARG A 87 10.43 12.72 -1.78
N ARG A 88 9.76 11.78 -2.45
CA ARG A 88 9.93 11.56 -3.89
C ARG A 88 9.44 12.76 -4.69
N LEU A 89 8.31 13.36 -4.30
CA LEU A 89 7.75 14.54 -4.96
C LEU A 89 8.63 15.77 -4.75
N ALA A 90 9.12 16.00 -3.52
CA ALA A 90 10.06 17.08 -3.22
C ALA A 90 11.33 16.94 -4.07
N ARG A 91 11.88 15.71 -4.18
CA ARG A 91 13.03 15.46 -5.03
C ARG A 91 12.75 15.73 -6.52
N ALA A 92 11.60 15.28 -7.01
CA ALA A 92 11.20 15.54 -8.39
C ALA A 92 11.05 17.04 -8.68
N ALA A 93 10.55 17.82 -7.71
CA ALA A 93 10.47 19.27 -7.82
C ALA A 93 11.86 19.92 -7.88
N GLU A 94 12.79 19.56 -6.99
CA GLU A 94 14.17 20.05 -7.04
C GLU A 94 14.85 19.74 -8.38
N ASP A 95 14.65 18.54 -8.91
CA ASP A 95 15.25 18.13 -10.17
C ASP A 95 14.60 18.85 -11.36
N LEU A 96 13.29 19.13 -11.31
CA LEU A 96 12.60 19.98 -12.28
C LEU A 96 13.09 21.44 -12.24
N ASP A 97 13.30 21.99 -11.06
CA ASP A 97 13.82 23.36 -10.89
C ASP A 97 15.21 23.50 -11.51
N LYS A 98 16.10 22.51 -11.27
CA LYS A 98 17.42 22.46 -11.91
C LYS A 98 17.33 22.39 -13.42
N LEU A 99 16.45 21.55 -13.95
CA LEU A 99 16.23 21.43 -15.40
C LEU A 99 15.71 22.74 -15.98
N THR A 100 14.78 23.40 -15.30
CA THR A 100 14.19 24.68 -15.72
C THR A 100 15.24 25.80 -15.70
N ALA A 101 16.06 25.88 -14.66
CA ALA A 101 17.15 26.86 -14.56
C ALA A 101 18.26 26.63 -15.60
N ALA A 102 18.52 25.37 -15.96
CA ALA A 102 19.51 25.01 -16.96
C ALA A 102 18.97 25.08 -18.40
N ALA A 103 17.64 25.13 -18.57
CA ALA A 103 16.98 25.21 -19.87
C ALA A 103 17.35 26.53 -20.57
N GLY A 104 17.73 26.44 -21.84
CA GLY A 104 18.33 27.54 -22.62
C GLY A 104 19.84 27.69 -22.45
N GLY A 105 20.48 26.92 -21.55
CA GLY A 105 21.92 26.93 -21.34
C GLY A 105 22.71 26.07 -22.33
N ARG A 106 24.05 26.10 -22.23
CA ARG A 106 24.98 25.39 -23.15
C ARG A 106 24.67 23.90 -23.34
N HIS A 107 24.17 23.24 -22.30
CA HIS A 107 23.91 21.80 -22.28
C HIS A 107 22.44 21.40 -22.51
N TYR A 108 21.50 22.36 -22.42
CA TYR A 108 20.06 22.10 -22.57
C TYR A 108 19.43 23.23 -23.40
N LYS A 109 19.53 23.17 -24.73
CA LYS A 109 18.95 24.19 -25.62
C LYS A 109 17.42 24.06 -25.69
N THR A 110 16.72 25.18 -25.58
CA THR A 110 15.25 25.25 -25.74
C THR A 110 14.79 25.84 -27.09
N ARG A 111 15.72 26.07 -28.02
CA ARG A 111 15.52 26.18 -29.47
C ARG A 111 16.88 26.10 -30.19
#